data_AF-A0A950Z043-F1
#
_entry.id   AF-A0A950Z043-F1
#
_cell.length_a   1.000
_cell.length_b   1.000
_cell.length_c   1.000
_cell.angle_alpha   90.00
_cell.angle_beta   90.00
_cell.angle_gamma   90.00
#
_symmetry.space_group_name_H-M   'P 1'
#
loop_
_entity.id
_entity.type
_entity.pdbx_description
1 polymer ?
#
loop_
_entity_poly.entity_id
_entity_poly.type
_entity_poly.pdbx_seq_one_letter_code
_entity_poly.pdbx_strand_id
1 'polypeptide(L)'
;MAEIEEKKAEERRTGDRPPREGRPGGGGPRGDRGPGEGRGDRAERQGGDRGRDARGPRGGPGDRRGEGPPEIDLEKLISDSLYLDNQAHVVVSRMRDMDSGTKSQLRRLYNAVRRATRTPEGERQHEFVMVRARLAYTIARHSLRSLDALERLLLQVTRKNDARGYERFRDLFEAIIAYNE
;
A
#
# COMPACT_ATOMS: atom_id res chain seq x y z
N MET A 1 -37.07 49.56 -32.18
CA MET A 1 -38.48 49.30 -32.50
C MET A 1 -38.56 47.89 -33.07
N ALA A 2 -39.44 47.06 -32.49
CA ALA A 2 -39.78 45.67 -32.79
C ALA A 2 -38.96 44.56 -32.08
N GLU A 3 -39.45 44.24 -30.88
CA GLU A 3 -39.36 42.97 -30.15
C GLU A 3 -40.17 41.84 -30.85
N ILE A 4 -40.11 40.63 -30.24
CA ILE A 4 -40.99 39.44 -30.39
C ILE A 4 -40.45 38.46 -31.46
N GLU A 5 -40.04 37.21 -31.18
CA GLU A 5 -40.84 36.14 -30.54
C GLU A 5 -39.98 34.95 -30.05
N GLU A 6 -40.44 34.34 -28.96
CA GLU A 6 -39.90 33.19 -28.21
C GLU A 6 -39.99 31.82 -28.92
N LYS A 7 -39.15 30.89 -28.47
CA LYS A 7 -39.42 29.45 -28.21
C LYS A 7 -40.23 28.65 -29.24
N LYS A 8 -39.54 27.85 -30.06
CA LYS A 8 -39.92 26.46 -30.40
C LYS A 8 -38.87 25.83 -31.33
N ALA A 9 -38.14 24.81 -30.84
CA ALA A 9 -37.65 23.67 -31.62
C ALA A 9 -36.62 22.86 -30.80
N GLU A 10 -37.02 22.43 -29.61
CA GLU A 10 -36.53 21.16 -29.09
C GLU A 10 -37.26 20.07 -29.87
N GLU A 11 -36.59 19.44 -30.84
CA GLU A 11 -36.83 18.09 -31.37
C GLU A 11 -36.25 17.96 -32.79
N ARG A 12 -35.57 16.82 -33.02
CA ARG A 12 -35.13 16.25 -34.31
C ARG A 12 -33.70 16.59 -34.74
N ARG A 13 -32.78 15.71 -34.32
CA ARG A 13 -31.66 15.09 -35.09
C ARG A 13 -30.64 14.59 -34.05
N THR A 14 -30.35 13.32 -33.84
CA THR A 14 -30.58 12.11 -34.64
C THR A 14 -30.30 10.94 -33.68
N GLY A 15 -31.24 10.03 -33.54
CA GLY A 15 -31.00 8.74 -32.89
C GLY A 15 -30.34 7.78 -33.87
N ASP A 16 -29.40 6.96 -33.40
CA ASP A 16 -29.22 5.60 -33.89
C ASP A 16 -28.33 4.79 -32.92
N ARG A 17 -28.96 4.04 -32.01
CA ARG A 17 -28.37 2.79 -31.48
C ARG A 17 -29.49 1.89 -30.93
N PRO A 18 -29.66 0.67 -31.47
CA PRO A 18 -30.81 -0.17 -31.17
C PRO A 18 -30.72 -0.84 -29.79
N PRO A 19 -31.85 -1.09 -29.11
CA PRO A 19 -31.91 -1.84 -27.86
C PRO A 19 -31.86 -3.35 -28.14
N ARG A 20 -31.09 -4.10 -27.36
CA ARG A 20 -31.03 -5.57 -27.45
C ARG A 20 -31.84 -6.17 -26.29
N GLU A 21 -33.06 -6.60 -26.58
CA GLU A 21 -33.92 -7.38 -25.69
C GLU A 21 -33.67 -8.89 -25.81
N GLY A 22 -33.80 -9.59 -24.68
CA GLY A 22 -34.31 -10.97 -24.57
C GLY A 22 -33.28 -12.11 -24.45
N ARG A 23 -32.87 -12.55 -23.24
CA ARG A 23 -33.44 -13.62 -22.33
C ARG A 23 -32.97 -15.07 -22.71
N PRO A 24 -33.05 -16.14 -21.85
CA PRO A 24 -33.90 -16.33 -20.65
C PRO A 24 -33.31 -17.08 -19.42
N GLY A 25 -34.08 -17.04 -18.31
CA GLY A 25 -34.13 -18.05 -17.23
C GLY A 25 -33.21 -17.76 -16.05
N GLY A 26 -33.61 -17.75 -14.78
CA GLY A 26 -34.73 -18.30 -13.98
C GLY A 26 -34.09 -18.53 -12.59
N GLY A 27 -34.67 -18.37 -11.41
CA GLY A 27 -36.01 -18.15 -10.91
C GLY A 27 -35.91 -18.25 -9.38
N GLY A 28 -36.83 -17.62 -8.65
CA GLY A 28 -37.34 -18.10 -7.36
C GLY A 28 -36.49 -17.92 -6.07
N PRO A 29 -37.05 -17.31 -5.00
CA PRO A 29 -36.49 -17.28 -3.65
C PRO A 29 -36.99 -18.47 -2.80
N ARG A 30 -36.17 -19.08 -1.92
CA ARG A 30 -36.63 -19.94 -0.80
C ARG A 30 -35.51 -20.53 0.08
N GLY A 31 -35.79 -20.58 1.39
CA GLY A 31 -35.09 -21.32 2.45
C GLY A 31 -34.54 -20.34 3.50
N ASP A 32 -35.19 -19.99 4.61
CA ASP A 32 -35.92 -20.81 5.58
C ASP A 32 -35.19 -22.11 5.94
N ARG A 33 -34.32 -22.02 6.95
CA ARG A 33 -33.86 -23.15 7.73
C ARG A 33 -33.71 -22.67 9.17
N GLY A 34 -34.79 -22.86 9.94
CA GLY A 34 -34.79 -22.82 11.40
C GLY A 34 -34.00 -23.98 12.03
N PRO A 35 -34.17 -24.21 13.35
CA PRO A 35 -33.11 -24.09 14.36
C PRO A 35 -32.45 -25.44 14.73
N GLY A 36 -31.23 -25.38 15.28
CA GLY A 36 -30.53 -26.52 15.85
C GLY A 36 -29.99 -26.20 17.24
N GLU A 37 -30.63 -26.77 18.26
CA GLU A 37 -30.21 -26.84 19.65
C GLU A 37 -28.98 -27.77 19.84
N GLY A 38 -28.18 -27.51 20.88
CA GLY A 38 -27.20 -28.47 21.44
C GLY A 38 -25.82 -27.85 21.71
N ARG A 39 -25.48 -27.31 22.89
CA ARG A 39 -25.16 -27.95 24.19
C ARG A 39 -23.64 -28.18 24.37
N GLY A 40 -23.09 -27.60 25.46
CA GLY A 40 -21.73 -27.80 26.01
C GLY A 40 -20.76 -26.67 25.63
N ASP A 41 -19.99 -26.01 26.49
CA ASP A 41 -19.60 -26.32 27.87
C ASP A 41 -19.24 -25.05 28.66
N ARG A 42 -19.48 -25.18 29.95
CA ARG A 42 -19.31 -24.26 31.06
C ARG A 42 -17.83 -23.93 31.27
N ALA A 43 -17.40 -22.72 30.95
CA ALA A 43 -16.10 -22.20 31.38
C ALA A 43 -16.26 -21.43 32.69
N GLU A 44 -15.79 -22.07 33.77
CA GLU A 44 -15.73 -21.55 35.13
C GLU A 44 -14.83 -20.31 35.21
N ARG A 45 -15.35 -19.26 35.86
CA ARG A 45 -14.56 -18.17 36.42
C ARG A 45 -14.09 -18.57 37.82
N GLN A 46 -12.97 -17.97 38.24
CA GLN A 46 -12.46 -17.83 39.63
C GLN A 46 -11.47 -18.95 40.03
N GLY A 47 -10.24 -18.71 40.47
CA GLY A 47 -9.47 -17.52 40.81
C GLY A 47 -8.38 -17.92 41.83
N GLY A 48 -7.22 -17.25 41.81
CA GLY A 48 -6.43 -16.99 43.02
C GLY A 48 -5.19 -17.86 43.34
N ASP A 49 -4.04 -17.17 43.26
CA ASP A 49 -3.00 -17.07 44.32
C ASP A 49 -1.90 -18.16 44.45
N ARG A 50 -0.63 -17.76 44.21
CA ARG A 50 0.49 -17.74 45.21
C ARG A 50 1.90 -17.71 44.57
N GLY A 51 2.78 -16.88 45.14
CA GLY A 51 4.26 -17.05 45.13
C GLY A 51 5.03 -16.15 44.16
N ARG A 52 5.45 -14.92 44.49
CA ARG A 52 6.51 -14.47 45.44
C ARG A 52 7.95 -14.68 44.91
N ASP A 53 8.65 -13.55 44.76
CA ASP A 53 10.12 -13.33 44.73
C ASP A 53 11.00 -13.88 43.59
N ALA A 54 11.42 -12.98 42.69
CA ALA A 54 12.79 -12.98 42.16
C ALA A 54 13.18 -11.59 41.60
N ARG A 55 13.53 -10.65 42.49
CA ARG A 55 14.43 -9.54 42.11
C ARG A 55 15.85 -10.10 42.03
N GLY A 56 16.44 -10.11 40.83
CA GLY A 56 17.85 -10.45 40.61
C GLY A 56 18.27 -10.17 39.15
N PRO A 57 19.36 -9.44 38.89
CA PRO A 57 19.66 -8.80 37.60
C PRO A 57 20.58 -9.62 36.69
N ARG A 58 20.41 -9.51 35.36
CA ARG A 58 21.37 -9.76 34.25
C ARG A 58 20.52 -10.02 33.00
N GLY A 59 20.51 -9.13 32.00
CA GLY A 59 21.61 -9.09 31.04
C GLY A 59 21.70 -10.43 30.30
N GLY A 60 20.74 -10.72 29.40
CA GLY A 60 20.66 -11.95 28.61
C GLY A 60 20.66 -11.61 27.11
N PRO A 61 21.59 -12.17 26.30
CA PRO A 61 21.93 -11.70 24.96
C PRO A 61 20.91 -12.21 23.94
N GLY A 62 19.86 -11.41 23.72
CA GLY A 62 18.78 -11.76 22.80
C GLY A 62 18.21 -10.58 22.04
N ASP A 63 18.85 -9.40 22.12
CA ASP A 63 18.69 -8.32 21.15
C ASP A 63 19.22 -8.78 19.78
N ARG A 64 18.53 -9.76 19.18
CA ARG A 64 18.42 -9.89 17.72
C ARG A 64 17.42 -8.86 17.17
N ARG A 65 17.32 -7.71 17.85
CA ARG A 65 16.81 -6.45 17.31
C ARG A 65 17.86 -5.79 16.39
N GLY A 66 18.71 -6.62 15.78
CA GLY A 66 19.81 -6.25 14.89
C GLY A 66 19.68 -6.83 13.48
N GLU A 67 18.56 -7.47 13.14
CA GLU A 67 18.32 -7.96 11.78
C GLU A 67 17.03 -7.35 11.20
N GLY A 68 16.92 -6.03 11.37
CA GLY A 68 16.07 -5.25 10.47
C GLY A 68 16.67 -5.31 9.05
N PRO A 69 15.85 -5.22 8.00
CA PRO A 69 16.33 -4.99 6.65
C PRO A 69 17.39 -3.87 6.63
N PRO A 70 18.45 -3.99 5.81
CA PRO A 70 19.50 -2.99 5.74
C PRO A 70 18.85 -1.64 5.51
N GLU A 71 19.18 -0.69 6.37
CA GLU A 71 18.66 0.65 6.24
C GLU A 71 19.33 1.30 5.04
N ILE A 72 18.50 1.73 4.08
CA ILE A 72 18.98 2.45 2.92
C ILE A 72 19.34 3.86 3.39
N ASP A 73 20.59 4.24 3.15
CA ASP A 73 21.13 5.56 3.49
C ASP A 73 20.74 6.57 2.40
N LEU A 74 19.92 7.55 2.77
CA LEU A 74 19.43 8.57 1.85
C LEU A 74 20.55 9.43 1.25
N GLU A 75 21.58 9.78 2.03
CA GLU A 75 22.65 10.65 1.54
C GLU A 75 23.52 9.93 0.51
N LYS A 76 23.80 8.65 0.76
CA LYS A 76 24.49 7.79 -0.23
C LYS A 76 23.65 7.58 -1.47
N LEU A 77 22.34 7.36 -1.31
CA LEU A 77 21.42 7.25 -2.44
C LEU A 77 21.43 8.52 -3.31
N ILE A 78 21.56 9.69 -2.70
CA ILE A 78 21.59 10.99 -3.42
C ILE A 78 22.93 11.21 -4.15
N SER A 79 24.03 10.75 -3.57
CA SER A 79 25.39 11.05 -4.03
C SER A 79 26.01 9.96 -4.91
N ASP A 80 25.60 8.70 -4.76
CA ASP A 80 26.23 7.55 -5.41
C ASP A 80 25.19 6.72 -6.20
N SER A 81 25.30 6.78 -7.53
CA SER A 81 24.43 6.02 -8.44
C SER A 81 24.67 4.50 -8.39
N LEU A 82 25.91 4.06 -8.11
CA LEU A 82 26.22 2.64 -7.96
C LEU A 82 25.61 2.09 -6.66
N TYR A 83 25.61 2.90 -5.60
CA TYR A 83 24.91 2.54 -4.36
C TYR A 83 23.41 2.35 -4.61
N LEU A 84 22.75 3.27 -5.32
CA LEU A 84 21.33 3.15 -5.68
C LEU A 84 21.04 1.84 -6.42
N ASP A 85 21.86 1.52 -7.42
CA ASP A 85 21.70 0.33 -8.23
C ASP A 85 21.84 -0.97 -7.43
N ASN A 86 22.88 -1.03 -6.59
CA ASN A 86 23.09 -2.14 -5.67
C ASN A 86 21.93 -2.31 -4.69
N GLN A 87 21.39 -1.21 -4.15
CA GLN A 87 20.22 -1.28 -3.26
C GLN A 87 18.97 -1.78 -3.99
N ALA A 88 18.77 -1.39 -5.25
CA ALA A 88 17.66 -1.90 -6.05
C ALA A 88 17.76 -3.43 -6.20
N HIS A 89 18.94 -3.96 -6.51
CA HIS A 89 19.18 -5.40 -6.57
C HIS A 89 18.92 -6.10 -5.24
N VAL A 90 19.38 -5.55 -4.11
CA VAL A 90 19.15 -6.13 -2.77
C VAL A 90 17.65 -6.21 -2.46
N VAL A 91 16.90 -5.15 -2.76
CA VAL A 91 15.45 -5.14 -2.55
C VAL A 91 14.77 -6.19 -3.42
N VAL A 92 15.10 -6.26 -4.71
CA VAL A 92 14.47 -7.23 -5.63
C VAL A 92 14.77 -8.68 -5.23
N SER A 93 16.00 -9.00 -4.83
CA SER A 93 16.34 -10.35 -4.33
C SER A 93 15.48 -10.74 -3.14
N ARG A 94 15.32 -9.84 -2.15
CA ARG A 94 14.45 -10.08 -0.99
C ARG A 94 12.97 -10.25 -1.37
N MET A 95 12.50 -9.46 -2.32
CA MET A 95 11.14 -9.59 -2.82
C MET A 95 10.88 -10.96 -3.47
N ARG A 96 11.86 -11.50 -4.20
CA ARG A 96 11.77 -12.84 -4.81
C ARG A 96 11.70 -13.94 -3.75
N ASP A 97 12.46 -13.80 -2.67
CA ASP A 97 12.51 -14.80 -1.60
C ASP A 97 11.29 -14.75 -0.66
N MET A 98 10.72 -13.56 -0.45
CA MET A 98 9.68 -13.33 0.58
C MET A 98 8.27 -13.13 0.02
N ASP A 99 8.13 -12.47 -1.14
CA ASP A 99 6.88 -11.80 -1.55
C ASP A 99 6.48 -12.09 -3.01
N SER A 100 6.56 -13.37 -3.41
CA SER A 100 6.43 -13.88 -4.80
C SER A 100 5.11 -13.60 -5.55
N GLY A 101 4.15 -12.88 -4.95
CA GLY A 101 2.80 -12.65 -5.49
C GLY A 101 2.38 -11.20 -5.74
N THR A 102 3.28 -10.21 -5.71
CA THR A 102 2.89 -8.80 -5.49
C THR A 102 3.33 -7.78 -6.54
N LYS A 103 3.74 -8.23 -7.73
CA LYS A 103 4.14 -7.37 -8.87
C LYS A 103 3.09 -6.30 -9.21
N SER A 104 1.80 -6.62 -9.10
CA SER A 104 0.70 -5.67 -9.33
C SER A 104 0.62 -4.58 -8.27
N GLN A 105 0.93 -4.88 -7.00
CA GLN A 105 0.97 -3.90 -5.92
C GLN A 105 2.17 -2.98 -6.05
N LEU A 106 3.34 -3.54 -6.37
CA LEU A 106 4.56 -2.77 -6.62
C LEU A 106 4.35 -1.78 -7.77
N ARG A 107 3.72 -2.21 -8.87
CA ARG A 107 3.39 -1.35 -10.02
C ARG A 107 2.45 -0.21 -9.63
N ARG A 108 1.40 -0.48 -8.83
CA ARG A 108 0.47 0.55 -8.33
C ARG A 108 1.20 1.57 -7.46
N LEU A 109 2.09 1.11 -6.60
CA LEU A 109 2.88 1.96 -5.73
C LEU A 109 3.86 2.84 -6.53
N TYR A 110 4.57 2.28 -7.51
CA TYR A 110 5.42 3.04 -8.42
C TYR A 110 4.65 4.15 -9.13
N ASN A 111 3.44 3.86 -9.63
CA ASN A 111 2.60 4.89 -10.24
C ASN A 111 2.19 6.00 -9.25
N ALA A 112 2.03 5.69 -7.97
CA ALA A 112 1.78 6.69 -6.94
C ALA A 112 3.02 7.57 -6.69
N VAL A 113 4.21 6.97 -6.56
CA VAL A 113 5.49 7.67 -6.41
C VAL A 113 5.76 8.58 -7.60
N ARG A 114 5.62 8.07 -8.83
CA ARG A 114 5.82 8.83 -10.07
C ARG A 114 4.88 10.03 -10.19
N ARG A 115 3.64 9.91 -9.71
CA ARG A 115 2.71 11.05 -9.67
C ARG A 115 3.14 12.07 -8.62
N ALA A 116 3.47 11.63 -7.40
CA ALA A 116 3.93 12.51 -6.33
C ALA A 116 5.18 13.31 -6.71
N THR A 117 6.13 12.71 -7.46
CA THR A 117 7.32 13.45 -7.94
C THR A 117 7.01 14.56 -8.93
N ARG A 118 5.90 14.46 -9.67
CA ARG A 118 5.48 15.48 -10.66
C ARG A 118 4.67 16.61 -10.05
N THR A 119 4.25 16.45 -8.80
CA THR A 119 3.54 17.48 -8.05
C THR A 119 4.44 18.71 -7.85
N PRO A 120 3.86 19.92 -7.85
CA PRO A 120 4.58 21.14 -7.48
C PRO A 120 5.30 21.01 -6.14
N GLU A 121 6.43 21.71 -6.00
CA GLU A 121 7.34 21.55 -4.84
C GLU A 121 6.63 21.78 -3.50
N GLY A 122 5.75 22.78 -3.41
CA GLY A 122 5.01 23.09 -2.18
C GLY A 122 4.03 22.00 -1.71
N GLU A 123 3.55 21.15 -2.62
CA GLU A 123 2.61 20.06 -2.33
C GLU A 123 3.29 18.68 -2.32
N ARG A 124 4.52 18.60 -2.83
CA ARG A 124 5.27 17.34 -3.01
C ARG A 124 5.44 16.58 -1.70
N GLN A 125 5.78 17.27 -0.61
CA GLN A 125 5.94 16.63 0.70
C GLN A 125 4.64 15.94 1.15
N HIS A 126 3.52 16.64 1.03
CA HIS A 126 2.20 16.11 1.39
C HIS A 126 1.87 14.86 0.56
N GLU A 127 2.08 14.91 -0.76
CA GLU A 127 1.85 13.75 -1.62
C GLU A 127 2.72 12.55 -1.24
N PHE A 128 3.99 12.78 -0.90
CA PHE A 128 4.88 11.71 -0.43
C PHE A 128 4.46 11.15 0.94
N VAL A 129 3.91 11.98 1.84
CA VAL A 129 3.30 11.49 3.09
C VAL A 129 2.09 10.60 2.80
N MET A 130 1.26 10.95 1.81
CA MET A 130 0.15 10.10 1.38
C MET A 130 0.62 8.79 0.76
N VAL A 131 1.69 8.82 -0.05
CA VAL A 131 2.33 7.59 -0.58
C VAL A 131 2.83 6.72 0.57
N ARG A 132 3.43 7.30 1.61
CA ARG A 132 3.90 6.55 2.79
C ARG A 132 2.77 5.83 3.51
N ALA A 133 1.64 6.51 3.73
CA ALA A 133 0.46 5.89 4.33
C ALA A 133 -0.06 4.71 3.48
N ARG A 134 -0.09 4.86 2.15
CA ARG A 134 -0.48 3.78 1.23
C ARG A 134 0.48 2.61 1.27
N LEU A 135 1.79 2.87 1.32
CA LEU A 135 2.83 1.83 1.44
C LEU A 135 2.65 1.05 2.75
N ALA A 136 2.55 1.74 3.89
CA ALA A 136 2.35 1.11 5.19
C ALA A 136 1.08 0.23 5.23
N TYR A 137 -0.03 0.74 4.70
CA TYR A 137 -1.26 -0.04 4.56
C TYR A 137 -1.05 -1.31 3.70
N THR A 138 -0.34 -1.18 2.58
CA THR A 138 -0.07 -2.30 1.68
C THR A 138 0.82 -3.35 2.33
N ILE A 139 1.87 -2.93 3.04
CA ILE A 139 2.74 -3.82 3.82
C ILE A 139 1.93 -4.59 4.84
N ALA A 140 1.11 -3.90 5.64
CA ALA A 140 0.27 -4.54 6.66
C ALA A 140 -0.77 -5.48 6.05
N ARG A 141 -1.42 -5.08 4.96
CA ARG A 141 -2.51 -5.82 4.30
C ARG A 141 -2.04 -7.10 3.62
N HIS A 142 -0.85 -7.06 3.02
CA HIS A 142 -0.34 -8.12 2.14
C HIS A 142 0.92 -8.80 2.69
N SER A 143 1.33 -8.47 3.91
CA SER A 143 2.53 -9.02 4.57
C SER A 143 3.84 -8.80 3.80
N LEU A 144 3.96 -7.65 3.10
CA LEU A 144 5.11 -7.32 2.24
C LEU A 144 6.34 -6.85 3.02
N ARG A 145 6.90 -7.73 3.84
CA ARG A 145 8.02 -7.41 4.73
C ARG A 145 9.30 -7.02 3.99
N SER A 146 9.47 -7.45 2.74
CA SER A 146 10.62 -7.04 1.92
C SER A 146 10.65 -5.53 1.64
N LEU A 147 9.51 -4.84 1.76
CA LEU A 147 9.38 -3.40 1.51
C LEU A 147 9.59 -2.53 2.75
N ASP A 148 9.83 -3.12 3.93
CA ASP A 148 10.06 -2.37 5.18
C ASP A 148 11.24 -1.39 5.04
N ALA A 149 12.28 -1.75 4.24
CA ALA A 149 13.41 -0.86 3.94
C ALA A 149 12.98 0.38 3.15
N LEU A 150 12.07 0.22 2.19
CA LEU A 150 11.52 1.33 1.40
C LEU A 150 10.61 2.22 2.24
N GLU A 151 9.86 1.65 3.19
CA GLU A 151 9.05 2.43 4.13
C GLU A 151 9.91 3.34 4.99
N ARG A 152 11.02 2.81 5.54
CA ARG A 152 11.97 3.59 6.33
C ARG A 152 12.67 4.66 5.50
N LEU A 153 13.08 4.34 4.28
CA LEU A 153 13.67 5.33 3.37
C LEU A 153 12.69 6.46 3.05
N LEU A 154 11.42 6.12 2.78
CA LEU A 154 10.37 7.10 2.50
C LEU A 154 10.10 8.02 3.70
N LEU A 155 10.23 7.49 4.92
CA LEU A 155 10.22 8.30 6.15
C LEU A 155 11.41 9.27 6.20
N GLN A 156 12.63 8.84 5.84
CA GLN A 156 13.79 9.74 5.76
C GLN A 156 13.59 10.85 4.73
N VAL A 157 13.13 10.49 3.52
CA VAL A 157 12.87 11.42 2.41
C VAL A 157 11.85 12.50 2.81
N THR A 158 10.73 12.10 3.43
CA THR A 158 9.69 13.04 3.87
C THR A 158 10.11 13.91 5.07
N ARG A 159 11.02 13.42 5.93
CA ARG A 159 11.59 14.18 7.05
C ARG A 159 12.61 15.21 6.58
N LYS A 160 13.50 14.83 5.66
CA LYS A 160 14.51 15.76 5.10
C LYS A 160 13.86 16.82 4.22
N ASN A 161 12.78 16.46 3.52
CA ASN A 161 12.04 17.33 2.63
C ASN A 161 12.92 18.02 1.57
N ASP A 162 13.76 17.23 0.91
CA ASP A 162 14.70 17.68 -0.12
C ASP A 162 14.23 17.18 -1.49
N ALA A 163 14.15 18.08 -2.47
CA ALA A 163 13.83 17.77 -3.86
C ALA A 163 14.65 16.61 -4.42
N ARG A 164 15.96 16.59 -4.15
CA ARG A 164 16.86 15.53 -4.61
C ARG A 164 16.52 14.18 -3.99
N GLY A 165 16.09 14.17 -2.73
CA GLY A 165 15.65 12.96 -2.04
C GLY A 165 14.40 12.36 -2.68
N TYR A 166 13.43 13.19 -3.06
CA TYR A 166 12.23 12.74 -3.75
C TYR A 166 12.52 12.12 -5.13
N GLU A 167 13.39 12.77 -5.91
CA GLU A 167 13.81 12.26 -7.22
C GLU A 167 14.56 10.93 -7.09
N ARG A 168 15.51 10.85 -6.16
CA ARG A 168 16.33 9.65 -5.97
C ARG A 168 15.54 8.48 -5.42
N PHE A 169 14.55 8.74 -4.56
CA PHE A 169 13.60 7.71 -4.16
C PHE A 169 12.82 7.15 -5.35
N ARG A 170 12.39 8.00 -6.28
CA ARG A 170 11.70 7.58 -7.50
C ARG A 170 12.61 6.80 -8.44
N ASP A 171 13.86 7.22 -8.59
CA ASP A 171 14.86 6.51 -9.41
C ASP A 171 15.16 5.11 -8.85
N LEU A 172 15.32 4.98 -7.53
CA LEU A 172 15.46 3.68 -6.86
C LEU A 172 14.24 2.78 -7.15
N PHE A 173 13.03 3.34 -7.03
CA PHE A 173 11.79 2.60 -7.30
C PHE A 173 11.68 2.15 -8.76
N GLU A 174 12.14 2.99 -9.69
CA GLU A 174 12.20 2.67 -11.12
C GLU A 174 13.17 1.53 -11.41
N ALA A 175 14.37 1.55 -10.79
CA ALA A 175 15.34 0.46 -10.90
C ALA A 175 14.79 -0.86 -10.33
N ILE A 176 14.11 -0.82 -9.18
CA ILE A 176 13.46 -2.00 -8.58
C ILE A 176 12.43 -2.61 -9.54
N ILE A 177 11.61 -1.78 -10.19
CA ILE A 177 10.64 -2.25 -11.18
C ILE A 177 11.36 -2.89 -12.37
N ALA A 178 12.41 -2.25 -12.89
CA ALA A 178 13.17 -2.75 -14.04
C ALA A 178 13.82 -4.12 -13.78
N TYR A 179 14.36 -4.35 -12.58
CA TYR A 179 14.98 -5.64 -12.21
C TYR A 179 13.97 -6.73 -11.83
N ASN A 180 12.71 -6.37 -11.60
CA ASN A 180 11.62 -7.29 -11.28
C ASN A 180 10.69 -7.58 -12.48
N GLU A 181 10.99 -7.03 -13.66
CA GLU A 181 10.29 -7.39 -14.89
C GLU A 181 10.59 -8.83 -15.31
#